data_AF-A0A934V7Y7-F1
#
_entry.id   AF-A0A934V7Y7-F1
#
_cell.length_a   1.000
_cell.length_b   1.000
_cell.length_c   1.000
_cell.angle_alpha   90.00
_cell.angle_beta   90.00
_cell.angle_gamma   90.00
#
_symmetry.space_group_name_H-M   'P 1'
#
loop_
_entity.id
_entity.type
_entity.pdbx_description
1 polymer ?
#
loop_
_entity_poly.entity_id
_entity_poly.type
_entity_poly.pdbx_seq_one_letter_code
_entity_poly.pdbx_strand_id
1 'polypeptide(L)'
;MRFLQTYDSCLDAVGSYWIDNDRRLRIEKYHGKTGLADLKAVQCSIAADPAWRADFHGLIDFSEADLDISANEILRLALVMRHGPSRSHGWLAYVVTHSATHGAVRMLCHWMRATDRMRIFKTRAEAEIWLARNIYQIPPAFISEVELRNVG
;
A
#
# COMPACT_ATOMS: atom_id res chain seq x y z
N MET A 1 7.84 -27.71 1.30
CA MET A 1 6.71 -26.81 1.59
C MET A 1 6.09 -26.39 0.26
N ARG A 2 4.81 -26.68 0.03
CA ARG A 2 4.08 -26.27 -1.17
C ARG A 2 3.57 -24.86 -0.94
N PHE A 3 4.08 -23.89 -1.69
CA PHE A 3 3.48 -22.57 -1.79
C PHE A 3 2.13 -22.72 -2.50
N LEU A 4 1.03 -22.45 -1.79
CA LEU A 4 -0.25 -22.23 -2.45
C LEU A 4 -0.20 -20.80 -3.03
N GLN A 5 0.40 -20.68 -4.21
CA GLN A 5 0.21 -19.52 -5.06
C GLN A 5 -1.21 -19.60 -5.61
N THR A 6 -2.13 -18.85 -5.01
CA THR A 6 -3.40 -18.51 -5.66
C THR A 6 -3.05 -17.54 -6.79
N TYR A 7 -2.68 -18.08 -7.95
CA TYR A 7 -2.76 -17.34 -9.20
C TYR A 7 -4.24 -17.22 -9.53
N ASP A 8 -4.87 -16.15 -9.06
CA ASP A 8 -6.04 -15.65 -9.75
C ASP A 8 -5.51 -14.83 -10.93
N SER A 9 -5.16 -15.54 -12.00
CA SER A 9 -4.56 -14.99 -13.21
C SER A 9 -5.63 -14.24 -14.01
N CYS A 10 -5.88 -12.98 -13.64
CA CYS A 10 -6.34 -11.99 -14.60
C CYS A 10 -5.13 -11.61 -15.46
N LEU A 11 -5.01 -12.24 -16.62
CA LEU A 11 -3.84 -12.17 -17.52
C LEU A 11 -3.52 -10.76 -18.08
N ASP A 12 -4.29 -9.73 -17.73
CA ASP A 12 -4.07 -8.32 -18.11
C ASP A 12 -4.06 -7.36 -16.91
N ALA A 13 -4.00 -7.85 -15.67
CA ALA A 13 -4.02 -6.97 -14.50
C ALA A 13 -2.69 -6.22 -14.37
N VAL A 14 -2.70 -4.90 -14.64
CA VAL A 14 -1.54 -4.00 -14.45
C VAL A 14 -1.09 -3.87 -12.99
N GLY A 15 -1.80 -4.51 -12.06
CA GLY A 15 -1.49 -4.58 -10.64
C GLY A 15 -1.77 -5.96 -10.05
N SER A 16 -0.91 -6.39 -9.13
CA SER A 16 -1.05 -7.62 -8.34
C SER A 16 -0.80 -7.31 -6.87
N TYR A 17 -1.34 -8.14 -5.98
CA TYR A 17 -1.04 -8.03 -4.56
C TYR A 17 -0.88 -9.42 -3.92
N TRP A 18 -0.24 -9.45 -2.77
CA TRP A 18 -0.24 -10.60 -1.88
C TRP A 18 -0.08 -10.16 -0.43
N ILE A 19 -0.48 -11.04 0.48
CA ILE A 19 -0.45 -10.80 1.92
C ILE A 19 0.55 -11.75 2.56
N ASP A 20 1.55 -11.17 3.21
CA ASP A 20 2.56 -11.88 3.98
C ASP A 20 2.22 -11.74 5.47
N ASN A 21 1.59 -12.78 6.03
CA ASN A 21 1.15 -12.78 7.43
C ASN A 21 2.33 -12.78 8.40
N ASP A 22 3.41 -13.50 8.08
CA ASP A 22 4.58 -13.62 8.94
C ASP A 22 5.27 -12.25 9.09
N ARG A 23 5.32 -11.48 8.01
CA ARG A 23 5.87 -10.12 8.01
C ARG A 23 4.83 -9.03 8.28
N ARG A 24 3.56 -9.41 8.49
CA ARG A 24 2.42 -8.50 8.68
C ARG A 24 2.37 -7.41 7.61
N LEU A 25 2.48 -7.81 6.36
CA LEU A 25 2.72 -6.91 5.23
C LEU A 25 1.76 -7.25 4.09
N ARG A 26 1.07 -6.25 3.56
CA ARG A 26 0.55 -6.35 2.19
C ARG A 26 1.58 -5.82 1.22
N ILE A 27 1.72 -6.48 0.09
CA ILE A 27 2.59 -6.03 -0.98
C ILE A 27 1.75 -5.87 -2.23
N GLU A 28 1.85 -4.71 -2.85
CA GLU A 28 1.20 -4.34 -4.09
C GLU A 28 2.32 -4.13 -5.14
N LYS A 29 2.23 -4.76 -6.31
CA LYS A 29 3.14 -4.55 -7.43
C LYS A 29 2.37 -4.15 -8.67
N TYR A 30 2.75 -3.02 -9.25
CA TYR A 30 2.16 -2.48 -10.47
C TYR A 30 3.16 -2.43 -11.61
N HIS A 31 2.69 -2.53 -12.85
CA HIS A 31 3.50 -2.48 -14.05
C HIS A 31 2.76 -1.82 -15.22
N GLY A 32 3.51 -1.25 -16.17
CA GLY A 32 2.93 -0.61 -17.35
C GLY A 32 2.09 0.62 -17.00
N LYS A 33 1.19 1.02 -17.91
CA LYS A 33 0.30 2.16 -17.69
C LYS A 33 -0.76 1.81 -16.65
N THR A 34 -0.67 2.45 -15.49
CA THR A 34 -1.54 2.18 -14.34
C THR A 34 -2.40 3.40 -14.06
N GLY A 35 -3.72 3.26 -14.21
CA GLY A 35 -4.70 4.32 -13.97
C GLY A 35 -5.45 4.16 -12.65
N LEU A 36 -6.39 5.06 -12.38
CA LEU A 36 -7.19 5.02 -11.15
C LEU A 36 -8.02 3.74 -11.00
N ALA A 37 -8.56 3.23 -12.10
CA ALA A 37 -9.39 2.02 -12.10
C ALA A 37 -8.59 0.80 -11.60
N ASP A 38 -7.35 0.67 -12.05
CA ASP A 38 -6.45 -0.43 -11.69
C ASP A 38 -6.05 -0.38 -10.22
N LEU A 39 -5.68 0.82 -9.75
CA LEU A 39 -5.35 1.06 -8.35
C LEU A 39 -6.54 0.70 -7.45
N LYS A 40 -7.76 1.10 -7.83
CA LYS A 40 -8.98 0.76 -7.10
C LYS A 40 -9.30 -0.72 -7.14
N ALA A 41 -9.11 -1.39 -8.28
CA ALA A 41 -9.35 -2.81 -8.41
C ALA A 41 -8.50 -3.59 -7.39
N VAL A 42 -7.20 -3.30 -7.31
CA VAL A 42 -6.30 -3.91 -6.32
C VAL A 42 -6.73 -3.60 -4.88
N GLN A 43 -7.11 -2.35 -4.58
CA GLN A 43 -7.59 -1.99 -3.23
C GLN A 43 -8.89 -2.71 -2.86
N CYS A 44 -9.81 -2.89 -3.80
CA CYS A 44 -11.02 -3.69 -3.60
C CYS A 44 -10.69 -5.16 -3.36
N SER A 45 -9.76 -5.74 -4.11
CA SER A 45 -9.32 -7.13 -3.91
C SER A 45 -8.68 -7.33 -2.54
N ILE A 46 -7.79 -6.42 -2.11
CA ILE A 46 -7.21 -6.46 -0.75
C ILE A 46 -8.29 -6.38 0.32
N ALA A 47 -9.27 -5.49 0.14
CA ALA A 47 -10.37 -5.34 1.11
C ALA A 47 -11.24 -6.59 1.23
N ALA A 48 -11.35 -7.39 0.16
CA ALA A 48 -12.10 -8.63 0.14
C ALA A 48 -11.27 -9.84 0.62
N ASP A 49 -9.95 -9.72 0.74
CA ASP A 49 -9.07 -10.82 1.15
C ASP A 49 -9.21 -11.10 2.67
N PRO A 50 -9.64 -12.31 3.08
CA PRO A 50 -9.81 -12.65 4.49
C PRO A 50 -8.49 -12.69 5.29
N ALA A 51 -7.33 -12.77 4.62
CA ALA A 51 -6.02 -12.65 5.27
C ALA A 51 -5.65 -11.18 5.57
N TRP A 52 -6.35 -10.20 5.00
CA TRP A 52 -6.09 -8.79 5.26
C TRP A 52 -6.43 -8.41 6.71
N ARG A 53 -5.54 -7.59 7.29
CA ARG A 53 -5.71 -7.00 8.62
C ARG A 53 -5.24 -5.55 8.58
N ALA A 54 -6.03 -4.64 9.16
CA ALA A 54 -5.78 -3.20 9.08
C ALA A 54 -4.44 -2.77 9.72
N ASP A 55 -3.90 -3.54 10.66
CA ASP A 55 -2.64 -3.29 11.33
C ASP A 55 -1.40 -3.71 10.51
N PHE A 56 -1.59 -4.35 9.36
CA PHE A 56 -0.49 -4.72 8.47
C PHE A 56 0.12 -3.48 7.81
N HIS A 57 1.42 -3.52 7.59
CA HIS A 57 2.15 -2.53 6.81
C HIS A 57 1.85 -2.69 5.32
N GLY A 58 2.22 -1.70 4.52
CA GLY A 58 2.08 -1.73 3.06
C GLY A 58 3.40 -1.48 2.35
N LEU A 59 3.76 -2.34 1.39
CA LEU A 59 4.78 -2.07 0.38
C LEU A 59 4.07 -1.91 -0.97
N ILE A 60 4.17 -0.74 -1.59
CA ILE A 60 3.55 -0.43 -2.87
C ILE A 60 4.68 -0.19 -3.87
N ASP A 61 4.81 -1.09 -4.83
CA ASP A 61 5.89 -1.09 -5.81
C ASP A 61 5.39 -0.57 -7.17
N PHE A 62 5.85 0.64 -7.51
CA PHE A 62 5.63 1.30 -8.79
C PHE A 62 6.90 1.34 -9.65
N SER A 63 7.92 0.52 -9.34
CA SER A 63 9.19 0.56 -10.06
C SER A 63 9.07 0.27 -11.57
N GLU A 64 8.08 -0.54 -11.94
CA GLU A 64 7.76 -0.93 -13.31
C GLU A 64 6.49 -0.23 -13.85
N ALA A 65 5.90 0.70 -13.09
CA ALA A 65 4.64 1.34 -13.41
C ALA A 65 4.81 2.80 -13.88
N ASP A 66 4.02 3.16 -14.88
CA ASP A 66 3.80 4.53 -15.33
C ASP A 66 2.41 4.97 -14.87
N LEU A 67 2.35 5.88 -13.90
CA LEU A 67 1.07 6.32 -13.32
C LEU A 67 0.41 7.36 -14.23
N ASP A 68 -0.65 6.96 -14.91
CA ASP A 68 -1.49 7.83 -15.74
C ASP A 68 -2.73 8.25 -14.93
N ILE A 69 -2.50 9.12 -13.94
CA ILE A 69 -3.54 9.62 -13.04
C ILE A 69 -3.44 11.13 -12.86
N SER A 70 -4.58 11.80 -12.94
CA SER A 70 -4.70 13.24 -12.68
C SER A 70 -4.68 13.57 -11.18
N ALA A 71 -4.43 14.84 -10.85
CA ALA A 71 -4.50 15.34 -9.47
C ALA A 71 -5.86 15.04 -8.80
N ASN A 72 -6.97 15.18 -9.54
CA ASN A 72 -8.31 14.90 -9.02
C ASN A 72 -8.51 13.41 -8.73
N GLU A 73 -7.94 12.54 -9.56
CA GLU A 73 -7.98 11.09 -9.35
C GLU A 73 -7.12 10.65 -8.18
N ILE A 74 -5.95 11.27 -8.00
CA ILE A 74 -5.10 11.06 -6.81
C ILE A 74 -5.87 11.45 -5.54
N LEU A 75 -6.62 12.57 -5.54
CA LEU A 75 -7.47 12.95 -4.40
C LEU A 75 -8.57 11.92 -4.13
N ARG A 76 -9.26 11.45 -5.18
CA ARG A 76 -10.28 10.41 -5.05
C ARG A 76 -9.71 9.12 -4.49
N LEU A 77 -8.52 8.70 -4.96
CA LEU A 77 -7.83 7.54 -4.44
C LEU A 77 -7.45 7.73 -2.96
N ALA A 78 -6.93 8.91 -2.60
CA ALA A 78 -6.56 9.24 -1.22
C ALA A 78 -7.76 9.10 -0.27
N LEU A 79 -8.94 9.56 -0.67
CA LEU A 79 -10.17 9.42 0.12
C LEU A 79 -10.58 7.96 0.29
N VAL A 80 -10.48 7.16 -0.78
CA VAL A 80 -10.73 5.70 -0.72
C VAL A 80 -9.74 5.04 0.24
N MET A 81 -8.45 5.32 0.15
CA MET A 81 -7.44 4.69 1.03
C MET A 81 -7.52 5.18 2.48
N ARG A 82 -8.03 6.40 2.71
CA ARG A 82 -8.18 6.98 4.05
C ARG A 82 -9.39 6.44 4.81
N HIS A 83 -10.49 6.17 4.11
CA HIS A 83 -11.76 5.78 4.73
C HIS A 83 -12.24 4.38 4.35
N GLY A 84 -11.57 3.74 3.40
CA GLY A 84 -11.97 2.45 2.86
C GLY A 84 -11.49 1.25 3.69
N PRO A 85 -12.06 0.07 3.40
CA PRO A 85 -11.76 -1.17 4.11
C PRO A 85 -10.31 -1.68 3.93
N SER A 86 -9.63 -1.26 2.86
CA SER A 86 -8.22 -1.56 2.62
C SER A 86 -7.25 -0.62 3.37
N ARG A 87 -7.74 0.30 4.22
CA ARG A 87 -6.90 1.23 4.97
C ARG A 87 -5.92 0.45 5.87
N SER A 88 -4.63 0.70 5.68
CA SER A 88 -3.59 0.28 6.62
C SER A 88 -3.41 1.32 7.72
N HIS A 89 -3.23 0.86 8.95
CA HIS A 89 -2.79 1.60 10.15
C HIS A 89 -1.28 1.41 10.39
N GLY A 90 -0.61 0.57 9.60
CA GLY A 90 0.83 0.34 9.64
C GLY A 90 1.64 1.37 8.85
N TRP A 91 2.92 1.08 8.71
CA TRP A 91 3.86 1.86 7.90
C TRP A 91 3.63 1.61 6.40
N LEU A 92 3.84 2.63 5.57
CA LEU A 92 3.68 2.56 4.12
C LEU A 92 5.00 2.86 3.41
N ALA A 93 5.51 1.91 2.65
CA ALA A 93 6.68 2.08 1.81
C ALA A 93 6.27 2.10 0.34
N TYR A 94 6.70 3.11 -0.39
CA TYR A 94 6.48 3.23 -1.83
C TYR A 94 7.80 3.07 -2.56
N VAL A 95 7.86 2.22 -3.58
CA VAL A 95 9.05 2.08 -4.44
C VAL A 95 8.76 2.81 -5.75
N VAL A 96 9.57 3.83 -6.06
CA VAL A 96 9.33 4.72 -7.20
C VAL A 96 10.63 5.08 -7.91
N THR A 97 10.69 4.78 -9.21
CA THR A 97 11.85 5.05 -10.07
C THR A 97 11.72 6.42 -10.77
N HIS A 98 10.51 6.79 -11.22
CA HIS A 98 10.26 8.00 -12.03
C HIS A 98 9.79 9.22 -11.23
N SER A 99 10.14 10.43 -11.68
CA SER A 99 9.84 11.70 -10.99
C SER A 99 8.34 12.05 -10.98
N ALA A 100 7.61 11.76 -12.06
CA ALA A 100 6.17 11.99 -12.15
C ALA A 100 5.41 11.16 -11.10
N THR A 101 5.67 9.84 -11.06
CA THR A 101 5.15 8.92 -10.05
C THR A 101 5.51 9.38 -8.63
N HIS A 102 6.72 9.89 -8.42
CA HIS A 102 7.12 10.39 -7.10
C HIS A 102 6.27 11.60 -6.67
N GLY A 103 5.98 12.52 -7.61
CA GLY A 103 5.06 13.63 -7.38
C GLY A 103 3.65 13.15 -7.03
N ALA A 104 3.13 12.19 -7.79
CA ALA A 104 1.80 11.60 -7.56
C ALA A 104 1.70 10.92 -6.17
N VAL A 105 2.68 10.11 -5.78
CA VAL A 105 2.72 9.44 -4.47
C VAL A 105 2.81 10.46 -3.32
N ARG A 106 3.57 11.55 -3.50
CA ARG A 106 3.60 12.64 -2.50
C ARG A 106 2.24 13.31 -2.33
N MET A 107 1.56 13.61 -3.44
CA MET A 107 0.21 14.18 -3.41
C MET A 107 -0.79 13.23 -2.74
N LEU A 108 -0.76 11.95 -3.11
CA LEU A 108 -1.57 10.89 -2.50
C LEU A 108 -1.42 10.88 -0.98
N CYS A 109 -0.18 10.82 -0.49
CA CYS A 109 0.09 10.70 0.93
C CYS A 109 -0.25 11.96 1.72
N HIS A 110 -0.11 13.14 1.11
CA HIS A 110 -0.56 14.40 1.69
C HIS A 110 -2.08 14.36 1.93
N TRP A 111 -2.87 14.00 0.93
CA TRP A 111 -4.33 13.97 1.05
C TRP A 111 -4.85 12.82 1.91
N MET A 112 -4.16 11.68 1.92
CA MET A 112 -4.47 10.55 2.80
C MET A 112 -4.13 10.83 4.27
N ARG A 113 -3.40 11.92 4.57
CA ARG A 113 -2.86 12.22 5.91
C ARG A 113 -1.93 11.11 6.41
N ALA A 114 -1.02 10.65 5.55
CA ALA A 114 -0.08 9.58 5.87
C ALA A 114 1.40 10.01 5.78
N THR A 115 1.66 11.31 5.71
CA THR A 115 3.03 11.84 5.52
C THR A 115 3.99 11.52 6.67
N ASP A 116 3.46 11.24 7.86
CA ASP A 116 4.20 10.86 9.07
C ASP A 116 4.54 9.36 9.13
N ARG A 117 3.85 8.53 8.35
CA ARG A 117 3.99 7.06 8.37
C ARG A 117 4.37 6.44 7.03
N MET A 118 4.70 7.28 6.06
CA MET A 118 5.11 6.85 4.72
C MET A 118 6.57 7.18 4.43
N ARG A 119 7.19 6.39 3.57
CA ARG A 119 8.48 6.67 2.95
C ARG A 119 8.45 6.27 1.47
N ILE A 120 9.16 7.02 0.64
CA ILE A 120 9.39 6.69 -0.78
C ILE A 120 10.84 6.26 -0.94
N PHE A 121 11.07 5.15 -1.63
CA PHE A 121 12.37 4.52 -1.88
C PHE A 121 12.63 4.39 -3.37
N LYS A 122 13.91 4.29 -3.74
CA LYS A 122 14.32 4.05 -5.12
C LYS A 122 14.33 2.58 -5.48
N THR A 123 14.58 1.73 -4.48
CA THR A 123 14.61 0.28 -4.68
C THR A 123 13.70 -0.42 -3.70
N ARG A 124 13.23 -1.60 -4.11
CA ARG A 124 12.43 -2.48 -3.26
C ARG A 124 13.23 -2.98 -2.06
N ALA A 125 14.51 -3.28 -2.24
CA ALA A 125 15.37 -3.74 -1.15
C ALA A 125 15.45 -2.72 0.01
N GLU A 126 15.60 -1.44 -0.29
CA GLU A 126 15.60 -0.37 0.72
C GLU A 126 14.27 -0.29 1.48
N ALA A 127 13.14 -0.37 0.75
CA ALA A 127 11.81 -0.36 1.33
C ALA A 127 11.59 -1.53 2.28
N GLU A 128 11.99 -2.74 1.87
CA GLU A 128 11.86 -3.95 2.68
C GLU A 128 12.73 -3.90 3.95
N ILE A 129 13.97 -3.42 3.86
CA ILE A 129 14.85 -3.22 5.02
C ILE A 129 14.23 -2.23 6.00
N TRP A 130 13.68 -1.12 5.50
CA TRP A 130 13.04 -0.13 6.35
C TRP A 130 11.79 -0.69 7.03
N LEU A 131 10.93 -1.40 6.31
CA LEU A 131 9.74 -2.05 6.89
C LEU A 131 10.11 -3.08 7.95
N ALA A 132 11.13 -3.91 7.72
CA ALA A 132 11.59 -4.90 8.69
C ALA A 132 12.03 -4.25 10.01
N ARG A 133 12.67 -3.08 9.96
CA ARG A 133 13.06 -2.32 11.17
C ARG A 133 11.86 -1.75 11.94
N ASN A 134 10.71 -1.65 11.29
CA ASN A 134 9.49 -1.07 11.85
C ASN A 134 8.39 -2.10 12.14
N ILE A 135 8.65 -3.41 11.95
CA ILE A 135 7.64 -4.47 12.01
C ILE A 135 6.82 -4.51 13.31
N TYR A 136 7.42 -4.12 14.43
CA TYR A 136 6.77 -4.06 15.75
C TYR A 136 6.43 -2.64 16.20
N GLN A 137 6.65 -1.64 15.34
CA GLN A 137 6.38 -0.24 15.64
C GLN A 137 5.03 0.17 15.08
N ILE A 138 4.25 0.88 15.88
CA ILE A 138 2.98 1.48 15.46
C ILE A 138 3.27 2.92 15.04
N PRO A 139 2.80 3.37 13.86
CA PRO A 139 2.96 4.76 13.48
C PRO A 139 2.31 5.70 14.52
N PRO A 140 2.93 6.85 14.84
CA PRO A 140 2.47 7.71 15.94
C PRO A 140 0.99 8.09 15.91
N ALA A 141 0.44 8.34 14.72
CA ALA A 141 -0.97 8.68 14.53
C ALA A 141 -1.98 7.62 15.01
N PHE A 142 -1.55 6.39 15.29
CA PHE A 142 -2.42 5.27 15.66
C PHE A 142 -2.19 4.73 17.08
N ILE A 143 -1.26 5.30 17.85
CA ILE A 143 -0.95 4.83 19.21
C ILE A 143 -2.20 4.88 20.10
N SER A 144 -2.91 6.01 20.12
CA SER A 144 -4.13 6.18 20.93
C SER A 144 -5.27 5.26 20.49
N GLU A 145 -5.40 4.98 19.19
CA GLU A 145 -6.43 4.07 18.68
C GLU A 145 -6.20 2.62 19.14
N VAL A 146 -4.93 2.20 19.26
CA VAL A 146 -4.56 0.87 19.74
C VAL A 146 -4.75 0.76 21.26
N GLU A 147 -4.35 1.78 22.01
CA GLU A 147 -4.56 1.82 23.47
C GLU A 147 -6.04 1.70 23.82
N LEU A 148 -6.93 2.41 23.11
CA LEU A 148 -8.38 2.33 23.34
C LEU A 148 -8.97 0.94 23.05
N ARG A 149 -8.39 0.17 22.12
CA ARG A 149 -8.85 -1.19 21.79
C ARG A 149 -8.41 -2.24 22.81
N ASN A 150 -7.35 -1.98 23.57
CA ASN A 150 -6.81 -2.92 24.55
C ASN A 150 -7.42 -2.76 25.95
N VAL A 151 -8.27 -1.75 26.16
CA VAL A 151 -8.92 -1.44 27.45
C VAL A 151 -10.40 -1.87 27.47
N GLY A 152 -10.94 -2.36 26.35
CA GLY A 152 -12.30 -2.90 26.22
C GLY A 152 -12.29 -4.42 26.03
#